data_AF-A0AAV9SSB1-F1
#
_entry.id   AF-A0AAV9SSB1-F1
#
_cell.length_a   1.000
_cell.length_b   1.000
_cell.length_c   1.000
_cell.angle_alpha   90.00
_cell.angle_beta   90.00
_cell.angle_gamma   90.00
#
_symmetry.space_group_name_H-M   'P 1'
#
loop_
_entity.id
_entity.type
_entity.pdbx_description
1 polymer ?
#
loop_
_entity_poly.entity_id
_entity_poly.type
_entity_poly.pdbx_seq_one_letter_code
_entity_poly.pdbx_strand_id
1 'polypeptide(L)'
;MLEEWLLRPLQALASIRPTAELYRLKRKIMDSPFRHEALLVADQFVVTFDGHVYELPGSCPLLLAQDISSNPSFTLLLNTDLQGSLVIRMNNSTINIQPTGQVKVDCKNVVTHGYYSDHGLSVTKGSNNIQVSNQDGQSVSCDLLLELCSFTLDGWLHGASTGLMGTNNNDAGNDFPLRDGSQAKTLEEFFHSWELKPECSKSTETEEHISKAAMSPASCGSLFSSPDSPLSSCFRVVDPAQFLSVCELSSSKAPCRLAAAFVHLCQQNYIPLEIPGQCMKV
;
A
#
# COMPACT_ATOMS: atom_id res chain seq x y z
N MET A 1 4.88 33.69 32.23
CA MET A 1 3.56 33.37 32.82
C MET A 1 2.42 33.47 31.82
N LEU A 2 2.22 34.60 31.11
CA LEU A 2 1.13 34.75 30.12
C LEU A 2 1.23 33.77 28.93
N GLU A 3 2.45 33.47 28.46
CA GLU A 3 2.69 32.51 27.38
C GLU A 3 2.28 31.08 27.73
N GLU A 4 2.63 30.60 28.93
CA GLU A 4 2.33 29.23 29.35
C GLU A 4 0.86 29.01 29.65
N TRP A 5 0.19 30.00 30.24
CA TRP A 5 -1.17 29.83 30.77
C TRP A 5 -2.28 30.24 29.80
N LEU A 6 -1.99 31.09 28.82
CA LEU A 6 -2.99 31.55 27.84
C LEU A 6 -2.62 31.21 26.41
N LEU A 7 -1.39 31.53 25.98
CA LEU A 7 -1.02 31.40 24.57
C LEU A 7 -0.87 29.93 24.14
N ARG A 8 -0.21 29.09 24.95
CA ARG A 8 -0.09 27.66 24.65
C ARG A 8 -1.44 26.93 24.57
N PRO A 9 -2.38 27.08 25.53
CA PRO A 9 -3.69 26.45 25.41
C PRO A 9 -4.52 27.03 24.25
N LEU A 10 -4.40 28.33 23.94
CA LEU A 10 -5.06 28.92 22.77
C LEU A 10 -4.47 28.41 21.45
N GLN A 11 -3.15 28.23 21.34
CA GLN A 11 -2.49 27.62 20.19
C GLN A 11 -2.85 26.13 20.06
N ALA A 12 -2.96 25.42 21.19
CA ALA A 12 -3.45 24.05 21.21
C ALA A 12 -4.90 23.98 20.72
N LEU A 13 -5.77 24.88 21.16
CA LEU A 13 -7.17 24.98 20.70
C LEU A 13 -7.28 25.39 19.22
N ALA A 14 -6.45 26.33 18.77
CA ALA A 14 -6.43 26.78 17.37
C ALA A 14 -5.89 25.70 16.41
N SER A 15 -5.03 24.80 16.90
CA SER A 15 -4.51 23.66 16.12
C SER A 15 -5.40 22.42 16.18
N ILE A 16 -6.41 22.38 17.07
CA ILE A 16 -7.41 21.31 17.08
C ILE A 16 -8.33 21.51 15.89
N ARG A 17 -8.35 20.52 15.00
CA ARG A 17 -9.36 20.40 13.95
C ARG A 17 -10.51 19.57 14.51
N PRO A 18 -11.68 20.16 14.86
CA PRO A 18 -12.75 19.45 15.56
C PRO A 18 -13.28 18.25 14.78
N THR A 19 -13.25 18.33 13.45
CA THR A 19 -13.58 17.23 12.54
C THR A 19 -12.62 16.06 12.70
N ALA A 20 -11.30 16.30 12.72
CA ALA A 20 -10.30 15.24 12.91
C ALA A 20 -10.44 14.57 14.29
N GLU A 21 -10.71 15.33 15.35
CA GLU A 21 -10.97 14.76 16.68
C GLU A 21 -12.28 13.96 16.73
N LEU A 22 -13.34 14.42 16.04
CA LEU A 22 -14.58 13.68 15.91
C LEU A 22 -14.36 12.33 15.18
N TYR A 23 -13.60 12.31 14.09
CA TYR A 23 -13.26 11.08 13.37
C TYR A 23 -12.37 10.16 14.21
N ARG A 24 -11.40 10.71 14.95
CA ARG A 24 -10.58 9.94 15.90
C ARG A 24 -11.44 9.28 16.98
N LEU A 25 -12.41 10.02 17.52
CA LEU A 25 -13.35 9.50 18.52
C LEU A 25 -14.29 8.45 17.91
N LYS A 26 -14.81 8.70 16.70
CA LYS A 26 -15.65 7.73 15.97
C LYS A 26 -14.91 6.43 15.70
N ARG A 27 -13.62 6.49 15.31
CA ARG A 27 -12.75 5.31 15.17
C ARG A 27 -12.56 4.56 16.48
N LYS A 28 -12.37 5.27 17.60
CA LYS A 28 -12.28 4.65 18.94
C LYS A 28 -13.58 3.99 19.42
N ILE A 29 -14.74 4.47 18.94
CA ILE A 29 -16.06 3.96 19.33
C ILE A 29 -16.51 2.81 18.41
N MET A 30 -16.10 2.83 17.14
CA MET A 30 -16.39 1.77 16.16
C MET A 30 -15.26 0.73 16.16
N ASP A 31 -15.21 -0.12 17.18
CA ASP A 31 -14.47 -1.38 17.06
C ASP A 31 -15.10 -2.21 15.94
N SER A 32 -14.30 -2.45 14.89
CA SER A 32 -14.61 -3.24 13.69
C SER A 32 -15.56 -2.58 12.66
N PRO A 33 -15.19 -2.52 11.38
CA PRO A 33 -14.26 -3.42 10.72
C PRO A 33 -12.83 -2.88 10.76
N PHE A 34 -11.94 -3.58 11.47
CA PHE A 34 -10.51 -3.50 11.17
C PHE A 34 -10.37 -4.07 9.76
N ARG A 35 -10.51 -3.21 8.76
CA ARG A 35 -10.17 -3.57 7.40
C ARG A 35 -8.66 -3.64 7.39
N HIS A 36 -8.19 -4.86 7.47
CA HIS A 36 -6.82 -5.23 7.28
C HIS A 36 -6.49 -4.99 5.81
N GLU A 37 -5.86 -3.85 5.52
CA GLU A 37 -5.55 -3.44 4.16
C GLU A 37 -4.06 -3.12 4.02
N ALA A 38 -3.42 -3.75 3.04
CA ALA A 38 -2.07 -3.42 2.60
C ALA A 38 -2.13 -2.73 1.22
N LEU A 39 -1.18 -1.86 0.92
CA LEU A 39 -1.12 -1.10 -0.33
C LEU A 39 0.14 -1.44 -1.11
N LEU A 40 0.00 -1.54 -2.43
CA LEU A 40 1.09 -1.52 -3.39
C LEU A 40 0.93 -0.26 -4.25
N VAL A 41 1.97 0.56 -4.32
CA VAL A 41 1.97 1.83 -5.05
C VAL A 41 3.06 1.83 -6.11
N ALA A 42 2.65 2.02 -7.35
CA ALA A 42 3.50 2.13 -8.53
C ALA A 42 4.52 0.99 -8.68
N ASP A 43 4.14 -0.21 -8.24
CA ASP A 43 4.99 -1.41 -8.18
C ASP A 43 6.33 -1.17 -7.43
N GLN A 44 6.40 -0.11 -6.61
CA GLN A 44 7.63 0.41 -6.02
C GLN A 44 7.52 0.51 -4.50
N PHE A 45 6.38 0.92 -3.95
CA PHE A 45 6.22 1.09 -2.50
C PHE A 45 5.16 0.16 -1.95
N VAL A 46 5.40 -0.32 -0.73
CA VAL A 46 4.41 -1.06 0.04
C VAL A 46 4.05 -0.29 1.30
N VAL A 47 2.76 -0.30 1.61
CA VAL A 47 2.26 -0.09 2.97
C VAL A 47 1.75 -1.44 3.47
N THR A 48 2.34 -1.97 4.55
CA THR A 48 1.92 -3.25 5.12
C THR A 48 0.56 -3.14 5.80
N PHE A 49 -0.04 -4.28 6.12
CA PHE A 49 -1.26 -4.35 6.89
C PHE A 49 -1.18 -3.60 8.23
N ASP A 50 0.00 -3.66 8.87
CA ASP A 50 0.23 -3.11 10.20
C ASP A 50 0.93 -1.73 10.16
N GLY A 51 1.05 -1.14 8.95
CA GLY A 51 1.38 0.27 8.77
C GLY A 51 2.85 0.62 8.57
N HIS A 52 3.70 -0.36 8.27
CA HIS A 52 5.05 -0.09 7.79
C HIS A 52 5.05 0.42 6.35
N VAL A 53 5.97 1.33 6.05
CA VAL A 53 6.16 1.86 4.70
C VAL A 53 7.60 1.60 4.26
N TYR A 54 7.79 1.05 3.07
CA TYR A 54 9.12 0.88 2.46
C TYR A 54 9.05 0.77 0.94
N GLU A 55 10.21 0.97 0.32
CA GLU A 55 10.44 0.76 -1.11
C GLU A 55 10.87 -0.69 -1.37
N LEU A 56 10.29 -1.31 -2.41
CA LEU A 56 10.58 -2.65 -2.87
C LEU A 56 11.86 -2.68 -3.74
N PRO A 57 12.58 -3.81 -3.76
CA PRO A 57 13.66 -4.01 -4.73
C PRO A 57 13.06 -4.17 -6.15
N GLY A 58 13.50 -3.34 -7.10
CA GLY A 58 12.90 -3.25 -8.45
C GLY A 58 13.25 -4.35 -9.45
N SER A 59 14.14 -5.29 -9.10
CA SER A 59 14.76 -6.18 -10.10
C SER A 59 14.23 -7.62 -10.12
N CYS A 60 13.30 -7.98 -9.21
CA CYS A 60 12.99 -9.38 -8.94
C CYS A 60 11.52 -9.69 -8.68
N PRO A 61 11.02 -10.86 -9.09
CA PRO A 61 9.68 -11.28 -8.70
C PRO A 61 9.61 -11.53 -7.19
N LEU A 62 8.64 -10.89 -6.53
CA LEU A 62 8.49 -10.87 -5.08
C LEU A 62 7.17 -11.51 -4.65
N LEU A 63 7.20 -12.22 -3.51
CA LEU A 63 5.98 -12.63 -2.83
C LEU A 63 5.52 -11.51 -1.87
N LEU A 64 4.42 -10.86 -2.22
CA LEU A 64 3.86 -9.76 -1.44
C LEU A 64 3.07 -10.28 -0.24
N ALA A 65 2.14 -11.20 -0.46
CA ALA A 65 1.33 -11.76 0.61
C ALA A 65 0.95 -13.21 0.29
N GLN A 66 0.89 -14.07 1.30
CA GLN A 66 0.39 -15.43 1.18
C GLN A 66 -0.28 -15.86 2.47
N ASP A 67 -1.33 -16.66 2.34
CA ASP A 67 -1.93 -17.36 3.48
C ASP A 67 -0.93 -18.38 4.05
N ILE A 68 -0.64 -18.30 5.35
CA ILE A 68 0.29 -19.17 6.06
C ILE A 68 -0.18 -20.64 6.13
N SER A 69 -1.44 -20.93 5.80
CA SER A 69 -1.97 -22.29 5.82
C SER A 69 -1.23 -23.23 4.86
N SER A 70 -1.32 -24.55 5.13
CA SER A 70 -0.65 -25.57 4.30
C SER A 70 -1.16 -25.61 2.86
N ASN A 71 -2.39 -25.16 2.63
CA ASN A 71 -2.99 -24.97 1.31
C ASN A 71 -3.45 -23.50 1.21
N PRO A 72 -2.55 -22.58 0.81
CA PRO A 72 -2.82 -21.15 0.87
C PRO A 72 -4.09 -20.76 0.10
N SER A 73 -5.05 -20.15 0.80
CA SER A 73 -6.28 -19.63 0.20
C SER A 73 -6.03 -18.46 -0.75
N PHE A 74 -4.99 -17.67 -0.48
CA PHE A 74 -4.54 -16.58 -1.35
C PHE A 74 -3.01 -16.56 -1.52
N THR A 75 -2.55 -15.97 -2.62
CA THR A 75 -1.15 -15.61 -2.85
C THR A 75 -1.10 -14.40 -3.79
N LEU A 76 -0.35 -13.37 -3.40
CA LEU A 76 -0.09 -12.16 -4.18
C LEU A 76 1.39 -12.09 -4.51
N LEU A 77 1.68 -11.92 -5.80
CA LEU A 77 3.03 -11.83 -6.32
C LEU A 77 3.16 -10.57 -7.16
N LEU A 78 4.27 -9.85 -6.98
CA LEU A 78 4.69 -8.82 -7.91
C LEU A 78 5.71 -9.43 -8.86
N ASN A 79 5.34 -9.59 -10.12
CA ASN A 79 6.29 -10.01 -11.15
C ASN A 79 6.89 -8.78 -11.81
N THR A 80 8.19 -8.54 -11.61
CA THR A 80 8.93 -7.39 -12.14
C THR A 80 9.76 -7.74 -13.40
N ASP A 81 9.61 -8.94 -13.96
CA ASP A 81 10.17 -9.28 -15.28
C ASP A 81 9.59 -8.35 -16.39
N LEU A 82 10.16 -8.38 -17.61
CA LEU A 82 9.99 -7.48 -18.79
C LEU A 82 8.71 -6.64 -19.03
N GLN A 83 7.54 -6.98 -18.47
CA GLN A 83 6.30 -6.21 -18.62
C GLN A 83 5.66 -5.75 -17.31
N GLY A 84 6.13 -6.22 -16.14
CA GLY A 84 5.47 -5.99 -14.86
C GLY A 84 4.09 -6.65 -14.77
N SER A 85 3.74 -7.30 -13.66
CA SER A 85 2.34 -7.65 -13.38
C SER A 85 2.12 -8.00 -11.93
N LEU A 86 0.95 -7.63 -11.42
CA LEU A 86 0.42 -8.14 -10.16
C LEU A 86 -0.30 -9.46 -10.45
N VAL A 87 0.21 -10.55 -9.88
CA VAL A 87 -0.38 -11.89 -10.02
C VAL A 87 -1.05 -12.27 -8.70
N ILE A 88 -2.34 -12.58 -8.79
CA ILE A 88 -3.18 -12.90 -7.65
C ILE A 88 -3.71 -14.31 -7.84
N ARG A 89 -3.46 -15.19 -6.88
CA ARG A 89 -4.05 -16.52 -6.82
C ARG A 89 -5.05 -16.54 -5.69
N MET A 90 -6.32 -16.80 -6.00
CA MET A 90 -7.39 -16.99 -5.03
C MET A 90 -8.49 -17.83 -5.67
N ASN A 91 -9.25 -18.56 -4.84
CA ASN A 91 -10.36 -19.41 -5.31
C ASN A 91 -9.97 -20.37 -6.46
N ASN A 92 -8.77 -20.96 -6.40
CA ASN A 92 -8.19 -21.83 -7.43
C ASN A 92 -7.98 -21.21 -8.83
N SER A 93 -8.14 -19.90 -8.97
CA SER A 93 -7.86 -19.16 -10.21
C SER A 93 -6.62 -18.30 -10.07
N THR A 94 -5.99 -18.00 -11.21
CA THR A 94 -4.87 -17.06 -11.31
C THR A 94 -5.28 -15.83 -12.11
N ILE A 95 -5.24 -14.67 -11.48
CA ILE A 95 -5.54 -13.37 -12.07
C ILE A 95 -4.23 -12.62 -12.27
N ASN A 96 -3.98 -12.14 -13.49
CA ASN A 96 -2.82 -11.32 -13.82
C ASN A 96 -3.31 -9.92 -14.23
N ILE A 97 -2.90 -8.90 -13.47
CA ILE A 97 -3.16 -7.50 -13.76
C ILE A 97 -1.85 -6.89 -14.28
N GLN A 98 -1.85 -6.45 -15.53
CA GLN A 98 -0.72 -5.74 -16.13
C GLN A 98 -0.80 -4.23 -15.85
N PRO A 99 0.33 -3.50 -15.87
CA PRO A 99 0.37 -2.04 -15.77
C PRO A 99 -0.50 -1.32 -16.81
N THR A 100 -0.74 -1.96 -17.96
CA THR A 100 -1.65 -1.46 -19.01
C THR A 100 -3.14 -1.49 -18.61
N GLY A 101 -3.48 -2.03 -17.45
CA GLY A 101 -4.86 -2.30 -17.01
C GLY A 101 -5.47 -3.52 -17.69
N GLN A 102 -4.71 -4.32 -18.45
CA GLN A 102 -5.18 -5.59 -18.99
C GLN A 102 -5.25 -6.63 -17.85
N VAL A 103 -6.41 -7.28 -17.74
CA VAL A 103 -6.63 -8.34 -16.76
C VAL A 103 -6.80 -9.67 -17.49
N LYS A 104 -6.07 -10.69 -17.06
CA LYS A 104 -6.17 -12.07 -17.57
C LYS A 104 -6.51 -13.02 -16.44
N VAL A 105 -7.49 -13.90 -16.64
CA VAL A 105 -7.81 -14.99 -15.72
C VAL A 105 -7.41 -16.32 -16.36
N ASP A 106 -6.68 -17.14 -15.60
CA ASP A 106 -6.19 -18.48 -15.96
C ASP A 106 -5.48 -18.54 -17.32
N CYS A 107 -4.72 -17.49 -17.64
CA CYS A 107 -3.97 -17.32 -18.89
C CYS A 107 -4.81 -17.38 -20.19
N LYS A 108 -6.14 -17.44 -20.10
CA LYS A 108 -7.05 -17.66 -21.23
C LYS A 108 -8.05 -16.52 -21.41
N ASN A 109 -8.64 -16.05 -20.32
CA ASN A 109 -9.76 -15.12 -20.37
C ASN A 109 -9.26 -13.70 -20.17
N VAL A 110 -9.26 -12.89 -21.24
CA VAL A 110 -8.93 -11.46 -21.16
C VAL A 110 -10.19 -10.69 -20.76
N VAL A 111 -10.18 -10.06 -19.59
CA VAL A 111 -11.26 -9.18 -19.14
C VAL A 111 -10.99 -7.78 -19.70
N THR A 112 -11.61 -7.48 -20.85
CA THR A 112 -11.36 -6.22 -21.56
C THR A 112 -12.18 -5.07 -21.00
N HIS A 113 -13.48 -5.25 -20.76
CA HIS A 113 -14.40 -4.34 -20.08
C HIS A 113 -15.57 -5.14 -19.48
N GLY A 114 -15.99 -4.80 -18.26
CA GLY A 114 -17.17 -5.39 -17.62
C GLY A 114 -16.84 -6.34 -16.49
N TYR A 115 -17.56 -7.46 -16.43
CA TYR A 115 -17.63 -8.34 -15.28
C TYR A 115 -17.31 -9.78 -15.68
N TYR A 116 -16.43 -10.43 -14.93
CA TYR A 116 -16.15 -11.86 -14.99
C TYR A 116 -16.49 -12.46 -13.63
N SER A 117 -17.18 -13.60 -13.63
CA SER A 117 -17.46 -14.35 -12.41
C SER A 117 -17.34 -15.83 -12.68
N ASP A 118 -16.68 -16.53 -11.76
CA ASP A 118 -16.54 -17.98 -11.83
C ASP A 118 -16.37 -18.57 -10.42
N HIS A 119 -17.19 -19.56 -10.07
CA HIS A 119 -17.10 -20.32 -8.83
C HIS A 119 -16.86 -19.51 -7.53
N GLY A 120 -17.40 -18.29 -7.40
CA GLY A 120 -17.23 -17.42 -6.23
C GLY A 120 -16.11 -16.38 -6.35
N LEU A 121 -15.33 -16.41 -7.44
CA LEU A 121 -14.45 -15.31 -7.87
C LEU A 121 -15.26 -14.30 -8.67
N SER A 122 -15.01 -13.02 -8.43
CA SER A 122 -15.60 -11.89 -9.13
C SER A 122 -14.49 -10.92 -9.54
N VAL A 123 -14.45 -10.56 -10.83
CA VAL A 123 -13.52 -9.58 -11.40
C VAL A 123 -14.31 -8.53 -12.15
N THR A 124 -14.22 -7.28 -11.70
CA THR A 124 -14.82 -6.13 -12.37
C THR A 124 -13.70 -5.23 -12.90
N LYS A 125 -13.80 -4.85 -14.18
CA LYS A 125 -12.89 -3.89 -14.79
C LYS A 125 -13.67 -2.69 -15.34
N GLY A 126 -13.47 -1.54 -14.71
CA GLY A 126 -13.87 -0.23 -15.22
C GLY A 126 -12.77 0.44 -16.06
N SER A 127 -12.92 1.74 -16.33
CA SER A 127 -11.93 2.50 -17.10
C SER A 127 -10.62 2.71 -16.34
N ASN A 128 -10.71 3.10 -15.06
CA ASN A 128 -9.56 3.38 -14.20
C ASN A 128 -9.55 2.50 -12.94
N ASN A 129 -10.49 1.57 -12.78
CA ASN A 129 -10.56 0.71 -11.62
C ASN A 129 -10.62 -0.76 -12.00
N ILE A 130 -9.98 -1.60 -11.20
CA ILE A 130 -10.06 -3.05 -11.27
C ILE A 130 -10.40 -3.54 -9.86
N GLN A 131 -11.40 -4.39 -9.75
CA GLN A 131 -11.75 -5.04 -8.49
C GLN A 131 -11.74 -6.55 -8.70
N VAL A 132 -11.04 -7.26 -7.81
CA VAL A 132 -11.01 -8.72 -7.73
C VAL A 132 -11.46 -9.09 -6.33
N SER A 133 -12.41 -10.00 -6.18
CA SER A 133 -12.91 -10.43 -4.88
C SER A 133 -13.39 -11.86 -4.91
N ASN A 134 -13.39 -12.51 -3.74
CA ASN A 134 -14.05 -13.79 -3.55
C ASN A 134 -14.91 -13.79 -2.29
N GLN A 135 -15.63 -14.89 -2.10
CA GLN A 135 -16.50 -15.12 -0.94
C GLN A 135 -15.74 -15.50 0.35
N ASP A 136 -14.44 -15.79 0.26
CA ASP A 136 -13.61 -16.21 1.40
C ASP A 136 -12.99 -15.02 2.17
N GLY A 137 -13.28 -13.80 1.71
CA GLY A 137 -12.92 -12.55 2.39
C GLY A 137 -11.62 -11.92 1.91
N GLN A 138 -11.14 -12.28 0.71
CA GLN A 138 -10.02 -11.60 0.08
C GLN A 138 -10.51 -10.69 -1.06
N SER A 139 -9.95 -9.48 -1.12
CA SER A 139 -10.22 -8.57 -2.23
C SER A 139 -9.02 -7.72 -2.61
N VAL A 140 -8.89 -7.43 -3.89
CA VAL A 140 -7.91 -6.50 -4.46
C VAL A 140 -8.66 -5.40 -5.21
N SER A 141 -8.31 -4.15 -4.95
CA SER A 141 -8.85 -2.99 -5.67
C SER A 141 -7.71 -2.13 -6.18
N CYS A 142 -7.61 -1.96 -7.50
CA CYS A 142 -6.58 -1.13 -8.14
C CYS A 142 -7.19 0.11 -8.78
N ASP A 143 -6.62 1.28 -8.49
CA ASP A 143 -6.81 2.52 -9.22
C ASP A 143 -5.63 2.70 -10.20
N LEU A 144 -5.94 2.59 -11.50
CA LEU A 144 -4.97 2.67 -12.58
C LEU A 144 -4.43 4.09 -12.81
N LEU A 145 -5.19 5.12 -12.43
CA LEU A 145 -4.76 6.51 -12.55
C LEU A 145 -3.76 6.87 -11.44
N LEU A 146 -3.96 6.31 -10.24
CA LEU A 146 -3.09 6.53 -9.09
C LEU A 146 -1.95 5.51 -8.99
N GLU A 147 -1.91 4.52 -9.88
CA GLU A 147 -1.00 3.36 -9.80
C GLU A 147 -1.06 2.68 -8.41
N LEU A 148 -2.24 2.61 -7.80
CA LEU A 148 -2.40 2.15 -6.41
C LEU A 148 -3.30 0.92 -6.37
N CYS A 149 -2.81 -0.19 -5.83
CA CYS A 149 -3.60 -1.38 -5.54
C CYS A 149 -3.68 -1.59 -4.03
N SER A 150 -4.89 -1.77 -3.51
CA SER A 150 -5.10 -2.22 -2.15
C SER A 150 -5.45 -3.69 -2.10
N PHE A 151 -4.94 -4.40 -1.11
CA PHE A 151 -5.27 -5.77 -0.80
C PHE A 151 -5.93 -5.81 0.58
N THR A 152 -7.18 -6.24 0.63
CA THR A 152 -7.98 -6.26 1.86
C THR A 152 -8.31 -7.70 2.24
N LEU A 153 -8.12 -7.98 3.53
CA LEU A 153 -8.51 -9.21 4.19
C LEU A 153 -9.65 -8.94 5.18
N ASP A 154 -10.70 -9.75 5.12
CA ASP A 154 -11.78 -9.68 6.09
C ASP A 154 -11.30 -10.06 7.50
N GLY A 155 -12.02 -9.58 8.52
CA GLY A 155 -11.57 -9.65 9.91
C GLY A 155 -11.28 -11.06 10.44
N TRP A 156 -11.90 -12.11 9.88
CA TRP A 156 -11.62 -13.49 10.28
C TRP A 156 -10.30 -14.05 9.73
N LEU A 157 -9.64 -13.34 8.81
CA LEU A 157 -8.30 -13.65 8.27
C LEU A 157 -7.20 -12.88 9.01
N HIS A 158 -7.48 -12.33 10.18
CA HIS A 158 -6.50 -11.70 11.04
C HIS A 158 -5.35 -12.66 11.37
N GLY A 159 -4.12 -12.21 11.17
CA GLY A 159 -2.91 -13.01 11.39
C GLY A 159 -2.67 -14.11 10.35
N ALA A 160 -3.46 -14.17 9.26
CA ALA A 160 -3.34 -15.22 8.25
C ALA A 160 -2.25 -14.93 7.20
N SER A 161 -1.76 -13.69 7.10
CA SER A 161 -0.81 -13.27 6.08
C SER A 161 0.63 -13.56 6.48
N THR A 162 1.48 -13.80 5.49
CA THR A 162 2.94 -13.70 5.55
C THR A 162 3.47 -13.15 4.23
N GLY A 163 4.69 -12.61 4.21
CA GLY A 163 5.28 -11.98 3.01
C GLY A 163 5.64 -10.51 3.23
N LEU A 164 5.96 -9.82 2.13
CA LEU A 164 6.28 -8.40 2.10
C LEU A 164 5.11 -7.44 2.38
N MET A 165 3.91 -7.91 2.69
CA MET A 165 2.81 -7.08 3.17
C MET A 165 2.55 -7.28 4.66
N GLY A 166 3.34 -8.15 5.31
CA GLY A 166 3.28 -8.33 6.75
C GLY A 166 2.41 -9.48 7.23
N THR A 167 2.23 -9.54 8.55
CA THR A 167 1.53 -10.64 9.24
C THR A 167 0.04 -10.38 9.41
N ASN A 168 -0.38 -9.12 9.30
CA ASN A 168 -1.77 -8.70 9.41
C ASN A 168 -2.40 -8.99 10.78
N ASN A 169 -1.63 -8.76 11.85
CA ASN A 169 -2.04 -9.09 13.22
C ASN A 169 -2.15 -7.85 14.13
N ASN A 170 -2.11 -6.65 13.57
CA ASN A 170 -2.08 -5.36 14.27
C ASN A 170 -0.83 -5.18 15.17
N ASP A 171 0.25 -5.92 14.92
CA ASP A 171 1.53 -5.77 15.61
C ASP A 171 2.65 -5.52 14.60
N ALA A 172 2.89 -4.23 14.33
CA ALA A 172 3.99 -3.77 13.51
C ALA A 172 5.35 -4.33 13.99
N GLY A 173 5.54 -4.67 15.27
CA GLY A 173 6.81 -5.17 15.78
C GLY A 173 7.28 -6.50 15.18
N ASN A 174 6.39 -7.28 14.54
CA ASN A 174 6.69 -8.59 13.97
C ASN A 174 6.42 -8.69 12.45
N ASP A 175 6.34 -7.53 11.81
CA ASP A 175 5.84 -7.39 10.44
C ASP A 175 6.88 -7.74 9.35
N PHE A 176 8.07 -8.20 9.77
CA PHE A 176 9.14 -8.67 8.88
C PHE A 176 9.40 -10.18 9.04
N PRO A 177 8.39 -11.04 8.83
CA PRO A 177 8.60 -12.48 8.87
C PRO A 177 9.51 -12.92 7.72
N LEU A 178 10.35 -13.92 7.97
CA LEU A 178 11.10 -14.65 6.95
C LEU A 178 10.32 -15.88 6.51
N ARG A 179 10.68 -16.49 5.37
CA ARG A 179 10.03 -17.71 4.86
C ARG A 179 10.09 -18.90 5.83
N ASP A 180 11.08 -18.94 6.72
CA ASP A 180 11.24 -19.99 7.73
C ASP A 180 10.42 -19.72 9.01
N GLY A 181 9.68 -18.61 9.06
CA GLY A 181 8.85 -18.18 10.18
C GLY A 181 9.60 -17.38 11.25
N SER A 182 10.92 -17.18 11.12
CA SER A 182 11.68 -16.29 11.99
C SER A 182 11.50 -14.81 11.61
N GLN A 183 12.06 -13.89 12.39
CA GLN A 183 11.94 -12.45 12.16
C GLN A 183 13.26 -11.89 11.61
N ALA A 184 13.15 -11.09 10.56
CA ALA A 184 14.29 -10.43 9.96
C ALA A 184 14.94 -9.44 10.94
N LYS A 185 16.26 -9.32 10.89
CA LYS A 185 17.01 -8.31 11.65
C LYS A 185 17.25 -7.04 10.84
N THR A 186 17.22 -7.15 9.52
CA THR A 186 17.40 -6.02 8.60
C THR A 186 16.41 -6.11 7.43
N LEU A 187 16.16 -4.98 6.77
CA LEU A 187 15.28 -4.93 5.59
C LEU A 187 15.86 -5.71 4.40
N GLU A 188 17.19 -5.76 4.27
CA GLU A 188 17.85 -6.52 3.21
C GLU A 188 17.62 -8.03 3.38
N GLU A 189 17.75 -8.54 4.61
CA GLU A 189 17.45 -9.95 4.94
C GLU A 189 15.97 -10.27 4.66
N PHE A 190 15.08 -9.35 5.05
CA PHE A 190 13.65 -9.47 4.81
C PHE A 190 13.33 -9.57 3.31
N PHE A 191 13.80 -8.61 2.50
CA PHE A 191 13.56 -8.60 1.06
C PHE A 191 14.12 -9.82 0.36
N HIS A 192 15.36 -10.20 0.67
CA HIS A 192 15.99 -11.39 0.09
C HIS A 192 15.21 -12.67 0.42
N SER A 193 14.63 -12.77 1.62
CA SER A 193 13.80 -13.92 1.99
C SER A 193 12.63 -14.12 1.04
N TRP A 194 12.03 -13.04 0.51
CA TRP A 194 10.80 -13.10 -0.28
C TRP A 194 10.99 -13.01 -1.79
N GLU A 195 12.23 -12.94 -2.28
CA GLU A 195 12.55 -13.14 -3.69
C GLU A 195 12.14 -14.55 -4.16
N LEU A 196 11.59 -14.66 -5.37
CA LEU A 196 11.19 -15.94 -5.96
C LEU A 196 12.30 -16.59 -6.81
N LYS A 197 13.32 -15.83 -7.20
CA LYS A 197 14.45 -16.30 -8.01
C LYS A 197 15.76 -16.02 -7.25
N PRO A 198 16.60 -17.02 -6.97
CA PRO A 198 17.85 -16.83 -6.20
C PRO A 198 18.95 -16.08 -6.99
N GLU A 199 18.81 -15.92 -8.30
CA GLU A 199 19.79 -15.25 -9.17
C GLU A 199 19.65 -13.73 -9.17
N CYS A 200 18.59 -13.23 -8.54
CA CYS A 200 18.20 -11.84 -8.39
C CYS A 200 19.24 -10.95 -7.71
N SER A 201 19.90 -11.48 -6.68
CA SER A 201 20.77 -10.69 -5.83
C SER A 201 22.17 -10.45 -6.44
N LYS A 202 22.43 -10.99 -7.65
CA LYS A 202 23.71 -10.86 -8.37
C LYS A 202 23.79 -9.59 -9.24
N SER A 203 22.68 -8.92 -9.52
CA SER A 203 22.69 -7.65 -10.24
C SER A 203 22.69 -6.47 -9.26
N THR A 204 23.74 -6.36 -8.45
CA THR A 204 24.11 -5.09 -7.81
C THR A 204 24.96 -4.27 -8.79
N GLU A 205 24.42 -4.06 -9.98
CA GLU A 205 24.75 -2.85 -10.72
C GLU A 205 23.51 -1.99 -10.59
N THR A 206 23.64 -0.99 -9.71
CA THR A 206 22.83 0.22 -9.71
C THR A 206 22.96 0.82 -11.09
N GLU A 207 22.20 0.32 -12.06
CA GLU A 207 21.78 1.15 -13.16
C GLU A 207 20.83 2.17 -12.52
N GLU A 208 21.44 3.25 -12.02
CA GLU A 208 20.84 4.56 -12.01
C GLU A 208 20.41 4.86 -13.46
N HIS A 209 19.32 4.23 -13.88
CA HIS A 209 18.44 4.82 -14.84
C HIS A 209 17.81 6.02 -14.13
N ILE A 210 18.61 7.09 -14.01
CA ILE A 210 18.16 8.46 -14.20
C ILE A 210 17.65 8.48 -15.64
N SER A 211 16.52 7.81 -15.85
CA SER A 211 15.58 8.17 -16.88
C SER A 211 15.40 9.67 -16.70
N LYS A 212 15.42 10.42 -17.81
CA LYS A 212 15.04 11.84 -17.87
C LYS A 212 13.56 11.98 -17.55
N ALA A 213 13.14 11.43 -16.41
CA ALA A 213 11.79 11.37 -15.95
C ALA A 213 11.55 12.65 -15.17
N ALA A 214 10.40 13.28 -15.43
CA ALA A 214 9.99 14.50 -14.75
C ALA A 214 10.10 14.30 -13.23
N MET A 215 10.84 15.18 -12.57
CA MET A 215 10.87 15.26 -11.11
C MET A 215 9.45 15.49 -10.61
N SER A 216 9.08 14.91 -9.47
CA SER A 216 7.80 15.23 -8.85
C SER A 216 7.71 16.75 -8.65
N PRO A 217 6.56 17.37 -8.97
CA PRO A 217 6.36 18.80 -8.71
C PRO A 217 6.22 19.11 -7.22
N ALA A 218 6.12 18.08 -6.37
CA ALA A 218 6.05 18.18 -4.93
C ALA A 218 7.36 17.72 -4.26
N SER A 219 7.60 18.20 -3.05
CA SER A 219 8.70 17.71 -2.20
C SER A 219 8.17 16.90 -1.03
N CYS A 220 8.95 15.94 -0.53
CA CYS A 220 8.58 15.12 0.63
C CYS A 220 8.19 15.96 1.85
N GLY A 221 9.02 16.96 2.18
CA GLY A 221 8.75 17.88 3.29
C GLY A 221 7.46 18.68 3.13
N SER A 222 7.11 19.14 1.92
CA SER A 222 5.89 19.91 1.71
C SER A 222 4.61 19.07 1.85
N LEU A 223 4.69 17.75 1.58
CA LEU A 223 3.56 16.83 1.70
C LEU A 223 3.44 16.19 3.09
N PHE A 224 4.54 15.80 3.73
CA PHE A 224 4.50 14.97 4.94
C PHE A 224 5.02 15.66 6.21
N SER A 225 5.65 16.84 6.12
CA SER A 225 6.23 17.52 7.30
C SER A 225 5.62 18.91 7.53
N SER A 226 5.32 19.64 6.45
CA SER A 226 4.84 21.02 6.53
C SER A 226 3.49 21.14 7.25
N PRO A 227 3.33 22.09 8.19
CA PRO A 227 2.02 22.41 8.79
C PRO A 227 0.99 22.87 7.76
N ASP A 228 1.46 23.52 6.69
CA ASP A 228 0.65 24.01 5.57
C ASP A 228 0.44 22.96 4.48
N SER A 229 0.86 21.70 4.75
CA SER A 229 0.66 20.60 3.81
C SER A 229 -0.83 20.45 3.46
N PRO A 230 -1.17 20.15 2.19
CA PRO A 230 -2.53 19.77 1.81
C PRO A 230 -3.00 18.49 2.53
N LEU A 231 -2.07 17.66 3.01
CA LEU A 231 -2.35 16.41 3.73
C LEU A 231 -2.44 16.59 5.27
N SER A 232 -2.15 17.80 5.77
CA SER A 232 -2.03 18.10 7.21
C SER A 232 -3.26 17.77 8.05
N SER A 233 -4.46 17.69 7.45
CA SER A 233 -5.69 17.32 8.16
C SER A 233 -5.68 15.88 8.70
N CYS A 234 -4.84 15.01 8.12
CA CYS A 234 -4.79 13.59 8.44
C CYS A 234 -3.57 13.16 9.26
N PHE A 235 -2.60 14.05 9.49
CA PHE A 235 -1.38 13.73 10.25
C PHE A 235 -1.63 13.20 11.68
N ARG A 236 -2.82 13.45 12.25
CA ARG A 236 -3.21 12.91 13.56
C ARG A 236 -3.81 11.50 13.51
N VAL A 237 -3.99 10.94 12.32
CA VAL A 237 -4.71 9.69 12.09
C VAL A 237 -3.87 8.69 11.31
N VAL A 238 -3.09 9.17 10.34
CA VAL A 238 -2.01 8.42 9.68
C VAL A 238 -0.71 9.13 10.02
N ASP A 239 0.27 8.39 10.55
CA ASP A 239 1.57 8.94 10.91
C ASP A 239 2.38 9.28 9.64
N PRO A 240 2.71 10.57 9.40
CA PRO A 240 3.46 10.95 8.22
C PRO A 240 4.96 10.67 8.33
N ALA A 241 5.50 10.32 9.50
CA ALA A 241 6.94 10.19 9.71
C ALA A 241 7.58 9.10 8.83
N GLN A 242 6.94 7.93 8.73
CA GLN A 242 7.44 6.85 7.87
C GLN A 242 7.37 7.22 6.38
N PHE A 243 6.28 7.87 5.95
CA PHE A 243 6.14 8.37 4.59
C PHE A 243 7.20 9.41 4.24
N LEU A 244 7.51 10.33 5.15
CA LEU A 244 8.59 11.31 4.98
C LEU A 244 9.94 10.62 4.83
N SER A 245 10.28 9.71 5.75
CA SER A 245 11.57 9.00 5.76
C SER A 245 11.79 8.20 4.48
N VAL A 246 10.79 7.43 4.04
CA VAL A 246 10.89 6.67 2.78
C VAL A 246 11.00 7.62 1.60
N CYS A 247 10.15 8.66 1.54
CA CYS A 247 10.17 9.62 0.45
C CYS A 247 11.53 10.30 0.27
N GLU A 248 12.21 10.69 1.35
CA GLU A 248 13.51 11.36 1.30
C GLU A 248 14.66 10.45 0.86
N LEU A 249 14.54 9.13 1.12
CA LEU A 249 15.53 8.13 0.72
C LEU A 249 15.34 7.63 -0.73
N SER A 250 14.13 7.80 -1.28
CA SER A 250 13.72 7.29 -2.59
C SER A 250 13.92 8.27 -3.75
N SER A 251 13.57 7.83 -4.96
CA SER A 251 13.69 8.62 -6.19
C SER A 251 12.79 9.86 -6.24
N SER A 252 13.06 10.76 -7.21
CA SER A 252 12.36 12.05 -7.35
C SER A 252 10.85 11.97 -7.62
N LYS A 253 10.28 10.77 -7.91
CA LYS A 253 8.83 10.55 -8.09
C LYS A 253 8.11 10.08 -6.83
N ALA A 254 8.84 9.70 -5.79
CA ALA A 254 8.28 9.21 -4.52
C ALA A 254 7.21 10.13 -3.90
N PRO A 255 7.32 11.48 -3.90
CA PRO A 255 6.39 12.33 -3.16
C PRO A 255 4.92 12.14 -3.56
N CYS A 256 4.61 12.17 -4.86
CA CYS A 256 3.23 12.06 -5.32
C CYS A 256 2.69 10.61 -5.29
N ARG A 257 3.56 9.62 -5.48
CA ARG A 257 3.20 8.20 -5.33
C ARG A 257 2.80 7.91 -3.88
N LEU A 258 3.66 8.28 -2.94
CA LEU A 258 3.40 8.13 -1.50
C LEU A 258 2.20 8.98 -1.03
N ALA A 259 1.95 10.14 -1.66
CA ALA A 259 0.76 10.93 -1.35
C ALA A 259 -0.54 10.20 -1.71
N ALA A 260 -0.56 9.40 -2.80
CA ALA A 260 -1.72 8.62 -3.18
C ALA A 260 -2.06 7.57 -2.10
N ALA A 261 -1.06 6.84 -1.59
CA ALA A 261 -1.25 5.92 -0.47
C ALA A 261 -1.70 6.65 0.80
N PHE A 262 -1.07 7.77 1.13
CA PHE A 262 -1.44 8.54 2.31
C PHE A 262 -2.91 9.00 2.25
N VAL A 263 -3.32 9.57 1.11
CA VAL A 263 -4.72 9.98 0.89
C VAL A 263 -5.67 8.79 0.98
N HIS A 264 -5.33 7.64 0.38
CA HIS A 264 -6.13 6.42 0.47
C HIS A 264 -6.35 6.01 1.95
N LEU A 265 -5.28 5.92 2.74
CA LEU A 265 -5.38 5.57 4.16
C LEU A 265 -6.22 6.58 4.96
N CYS A 266 -6.10 7.87 4.64
CA CYS A 266 -6.91 8.91 5.28
C CYS A 266 -8.40 8.75 4.97
N GLN A 267 -8.74 8.45 3.70
CA GLN A 267 -10.11 8.21 3.28
C GLN A 267 -10.69 6.95 3.93
N GLN A 268 -9.91 5.88 4.09
CA GLN A 268 -10.32 4.69 4.87
C GLN A 268 -10.58 5.02 6.34
N ASN A 269 -9.91 6.03 6.88
CA ASN A 269 -10.16 6.59 8.20
C ASN A 269 -11.23 7.69 8.22
N TYR A 270 -12.04 7.78 7.17
CA TYR A 270 -13.15 8.72 7.00
C TYR A 270 -12.75 10.21 6.98
N ILE A 271 -11.48 10.51 6.72
CA ILE A 271 -11.02 11.90 6.53
C ILE A 271 -11.10 12.20 5.03
N PRO A 272 -11.99 13.12 4.61
CA PRO A 272 -12.09 13.49 3.21
C PRO A 272 -10.85 14.29 2.81
N LEU A 273 -9.91 13.61 2.16
CA LEU A 273 -8.74 14.19 1.54
C LEU A 273 -8.77 13.89 0.05
N GLU A 274 -8.32 14.86 -0.75
CA GLU A 274 -8.16 14.70 -2.19
C GLU A 274 -6.66 14.65 -2.53
N ILE A 275 -6.36 14.04 -3.69
CA ILE A 275 -5.00 14.04 -4.22
C ILE A 275 -4.59 15.49 -4.49
N PRO A 276 -3.44 15.96 -3.96
CA PRO A 276 -2.98 17.32 -4.22
C PRO A 276 -2.91 17.60 -5.72
N GLY A 277 -3.40 18.77 -6.17
CA GLY A 277 -3.51 19.06 -7.61
C GLY A 277 -2.18 19.00 -8.38
N GLN A 278 -1.06 19.23 -7.69
CA GLN A 278 0.29 19.03 -8.23
C GLN A 278 0.61 17.55 -8.54
N CYS A 279 -0.03 16.60 -7.85
CA CYS A 279 0.14 15.17 -8.06
C CYS A 279 -0.84 14.55 -9.07
N MET A 280 -1.83 15.31 -9.56
CA MET A 280 -2.77 14.85 -10.59
C MET A 280 -2.21 14.92 -12.02
N LYS A 281 -0.99 15.45 -12.21
CA LYS A 281 -0.37 15.72 -13.52
C LYS A 281 0.91 14.92 -13.80
N VAL A 282 1.17 13.87 -13.03
CA VAL A 282 2.39 13.06 -13.16
C VAL A 282 2.16 11.95 -14.18
#